data_AF-A0A9E3X4D0-F1
#
_entry.id   AF-A0A9E3X4D0-F1
#
_cell.length_a   1.000
_cell.length_b   1.000
_cell.length_c   1.000
_cell.angle_alpha   90.00
_cell.angle_beta   90.00
_cell.angle_gamma   90.00
#
_symmetry.space_group_name_H-M   'P 1'
#
loop_
_entity.id
_entity.type
_entity.pdbx_description
1 polymer ?
#
loop_
_entity_poly.entity_id
_entity_poly.type
_entity_poly.pdbx_seq_one_letter_code
_entity_poly.pdbx_strand_id
1 'polypeptide(L)'
;MDVRTLYPSKWLSPDDLGNRRVEVTISECGLDEVYNSQTREKERKLTVSFAGAKKRLICNKTQTFAIAEIAGSYESDDWKGTKVSLRVGNARNGKPTIVVEPAAVQPAAAGMEHEE
;
A
#
# COMPACT_ATOMS: atom_id res chain seq x y z
N MET A 1 13.27 19.36 17.83
CA MET A 1 12.39 18.42 18.54
C MET A 1 11.30 18.01 17.56
N ASP A 2 11.34 16.78 17.05
CA ASP A 2 10.42 16.33 16.02
C ASP A 2 9.15 15.77 16.65
N VAL A 3 8.00 16.41 16.44
CA VAL A 3 6.72 15.94 17.02
C VAL A 3 6.38 14.53 16.54
N ARG A 4 6.92 14.12 15.39
CA ARG A 4 6.78 12.79 14.77
C ARG A 4 7.40 11.69 15.63
N THR A 5 8.44 11.96 16.41
CA THR A 5 9.05 10.96 17.31
C THR A 5 8.22 10.73 18.56
N LEU A 6 7.30 11.66 18.90
CA LEU A 6 6.38 11.53 20.03
C LEU A 6 5.11 10.73 19.66
N TYR A 7 4.79 10.63 18.36
CA TYR A 7 3.62 9.91 17.85
C TYR A 7 4.02 8.94 16.73
N PRO A 8 4.65 7.79 17.07
CA PRO A 8 5.03 6.79 16.08
C PRO A 8 3.77 6.25 15.38
N SER A 9 3.55 6.71 14.15
CA SER A 9 2.42 6.26 13.32
C SER A 9 2.76 4.90 12.71
N LYS A 10 1.89 3.90 12.94
CA LYS A 10 1.95 2.58 12.30
C LYS A 10 1.72 2.67 10.78
N TRP A 11 1.21 3.80 10.30
CA TRP A 11 0.83 4.05 8.92
C TRP A 11 1.97 4.66 8.10
N LEU A 12 2.19 4.11 6.91
CA LEU A 12 3.11 4.62 5.93
C LEU A 12 2.60 5.96 5.39
N SER A 13 3.45 6.97 5.42
CA SER A 13 3.14 8.33 4.95
C SER A 13 4.11 8.72 3.83
N PRO A 14 3.71 9.60 2.90
CA PRO A 14 4.61 10.07 1.84
C PRO A 14 5.90 10.67 2.39
N ASP A 15 5.82 11.38 3.52
CA ASP A 15 6.98 11.92 4.22
C ASP A 15 8.01 10.84 4.65
N ASP A 16 7.56 9.60 4.89
CA ASP A 16 8.43 8.48 5.27
C ASP A 16 9.25 7.93 4.09
N LEU A 17 8.68 7.95 2.88
CA LEU A 17 9.40 7.59 1.66
C LEU A 17 10.26 8.75 1.13
N GLY A 18 9.91 9.98 1.48
CA GLY A 18 10.58 11.19 0.98
C GLY A 18 10.53 11.23 -0.54
N ASN A 19 11.70 11.27 -1.18
CA ASN A 19 11.81 11.29 -2.65
C ASN A 19 12.36 9.98 -3.24
N ARG A 20 12.24 8.87 -2.50
CA ARG A 20 12.80 7.56 -2.86
C ARG A 20 11.71 6.60 -3.32
N ARG A 21 12.07 5.75 -4.28
CA ARG A 21 11.31 4.55 -4.62
C ARG A 21 11.80 3.40 -3.74
N VAL A 22 10.86 2.69 -3.10
CA VAL A 22 11.15 1.56 -2.22
C VAL A 22 10.39 0.34 -2.73
N GLU A 23 11.13 -0.71 -3.06
CA GLU A 23 10.54 -2.01 -3.43
C GLU A 23 10.24 -2.80 -2.16
N VAL A 24 9.01 -3.26 -2.04
CA VAL A 24 8.54 -4.02 -0.88
C VAL A 24 7.69 -5.20 -1.33
N THR A 25 7.73 -6.28 -0.57
CA THR A 25 6.89 -7.45 -0.81
C THR A 25 5.67 -7.38 0.09
N ILE A 26 4.47 -7.57 -0.44
CA ILE A 26 3.25 -7.68 0.33
C ILE A 26 3.33 -8.95 1.19
N SER A 27 3.19 -8.81 2.50
CA SER A 27 3.22 -9.94 3.44
C SER A 27 1.84 -10.35 3.91
N GLU A 28 0.93 -9.39 4.06
CA GLU A 28 -0.44 -9.62 4.54
C GLU A 28 -1.31 -8.42 4.19
N CYS A 29 -2.55 -8.69 3.79
CA CYS A 29 -3.60 -7.70 3.61
C CYS A 29 -4.68 -7.88 4.67
N GLY A 30 -5.32 -6.79 5.09
CA GLY A 30 -6.44 -6.87 6.04
C GLY A 30 -7.23 -5.58 6.08
N LEU A 31 -8.44 -5.64 6.60
CA LEU A 31 -9.26 -4.46 6.86
C LEU A 31 -8.96 -3.97 8.28
N ASP A 32 -8.51 -2.72 8.41
CA ASP A 32 -8.21 -2.09 9.70
C ASP A 32 -9.12 -0.86 9.88
N GLU A 33 -9.53 -0.59 11.11
CA GLU A 33 -10.32 0.58 11.45
C GLU A 33 -9.40 1.77 11.71
N VAL A 34 -9.27 2.63 10.70
CA VAL A 34 -8.43 3.82 10.79
C VAL A 34 -9.28 4.98 11.30
N TYR A 35 -8.85 5.61 12.39
CA TYR A 35 -9.46 6.84 12.86
C TYR A 35 -9.07 8.00 11.93
N ASN A 36 -10.06 8.56 11.23
CA ASN A 36 -9.87 9.73 10.40
C ASN A 36 -10.07 10.99 11.25
N SER A 37 -8.97 11.69 11.54
CA SER A 37 -9.03 12.89 12.36
C SER A 37 -9.78 14.06 11.69
N GLN A 38 -9.97 14.04 10.36
CA GLN A 38 -10.70 15.09 9.64
C GLN A 38 -12.22 14.93 9.79
N THR A 39 -12.73 13.71 9.67
CA THR A 39 -14.16 13.41 9.84
C THR A 39 -14.52 13.08 11.28
N ARG A 40 -13.51 12.83 12.13
CA ARG A 40 -13.62 12.33 13.51
C ARG A 40 -14.32 10.99 13.63
N GLU A 41 -14.28 10.18 12.57
CA GLU A 41 -14.94 8.89 12.48
C GLU A 41 -13.93 7.76 12.23
N LYS A 42 -14.31 6.54 12.62
CA LYS A 42 -13.55 5.33 12.28
C LYS A 42 -13.98 4.87 10.90
N GLU A 43 -13.03 4.81 9.97
CA GLU A 43 -13.26 4.28 8.63
C GLU A 43 -12.56 2.94 8.48
N ARG A 44 -13.29 1.92 8.03
CA ARG A 44 -12.70 0.65 7.63
C ARG A 44 -11.97 0.85 6.31
N LYS A 45 -10.65 0.66 6.31
CA LYS A 45 -9.83 0.76 5.11
C LYS A 45 -9.04 -0.50 4.92
N LEU A 46 -8.80 -0.84 3.65
CA LEU A 46 -7.89 -1.91 3.31
C LEU A 46 -6.48 -1.47 3.67
N THR A 47 -5.77 -2.34 4.36
CA THR A 47 -4.40 -2.12 4.79
C THR A 47 -3.53 -3.25 4.31
N VAL A 48 -2.33 -2.88 3.89
CA VAL A 48 -1.35 -3.83 3.36
C VAL A 48 -0.09 -3.70 4.21
N SER A 49 0.32 -4.84 4.75
CA SER A 49 1.57 -5.01 5.49
C SER A 49 2.63 -5.53 4.53
N PHE A 50 3.85 -5.02 4.67
CA PHE A 50 4.97 -5.45 3.82
C PHE A 50 6.02 -6.23 4.61
N ALA A 51 6.64 -7.21 3.97
CA ALA A 51 7.70 -8.01 4.55
C ALA A 51 8.92 -7.13 4.85
N GLY A 52 9.41 -7.17 6.08
CA GLY A 52 10.54 -6.36 6.53
C GLY A 52 10.21 -4.89 6.83
N ALA A 53 8.97 -4.44 6.61
CA ALA A 53 8.53 -3.10 6.95
C ALA A 53 7.80 -3.07 8.29
N LYS A 54 8.10 -2.05 9.11
CA LYS A 54 7.37 -1.81 10.38
C LYS A 54 6.06 -1.07 10.18
N LYS A 55 5.89 -0.41 9.03
CA LYS A 55 4.73 0.41 8.69
C LYS A 55 3.83 -0.30 7.69
N ARG A 56 2.53 -0.06 7.81
CA ARG A 56 1.49 -0.58 6.92
C ARG A 56 0.98 0.54 6.02
N LEU A 57 0.66 0.23 4.78
CA LEU A 57 0.00 1.17 3.88
C LEU A 57 -1.51 1.07 4.05
N ILE A 58 -2.17 2.20 4.28
CA ILE A 58 -3.62 2.29 4.16
C ILE A 58 -3.93 2.56 2.70
N CYS A 59 -4.58 1.60 2.05
CA CYS A 59 -4.93 1.68 0.65
C CYS A 59 -6.22 2.50 0.48
N ASN A 60 -6.16 3.49 -0.41
CA ASN A 60 -7.35 4.10 -1.00
C ASN A 60 -7.78 3.30 -2.23
N LYS A 61 -8.97 3.61 -2.77
CA LYS A 61 -9.53 2.94 -3.96
C LYS A 61 -8.49 2.79 -5.08
N THR A 62 -7.83 3.88 -5.49
CA THR A 62 -6.83 3.86 -6.57
C THR A 62 -5.65 2.92 -6.28
N GLN A 63 -5.14 2.93 -5.04
CA GLN A 63 -4.03 2.05 -4.64
C GLN A 63 -4.46 0.59 -4.57
N THR A 64 -5.67 0.32 -4.09
CA THR A 64 -6.29 -1.01 -4.04
C THR A 64 -6.39 -1.60 -5.45
N PHE A 65 -6.92 -0.84 -6.41
CA PHE A 65 -7.02 -1.30 -7.80
C PHE A 65 -5.64 -1.50 -8.43
N ALA A 66 -4.69 -0.59 -8.20
CA ALA A 66 -3.33 -0.77 -8.70
C ALA A 66 -2.67 -2.06 -8.16
N ILE A 67 -2.85 -2.38 -6.88
CA ILE A 67 -2.32 -3.63 -6.31
C ILE A 67 -3.02 -4.84 -6.92
N ALA A 68 -4.35 -4.80 -7.09
CA ALA A 68 -5.10 -5.88 -7.72
C ALA A 68 -4.62 -6.15 -9.15
N GLU A 69 -4.39 -5.09 -9.93
CA GLU A 69 -3.85 -5.19 -11.29
C GLU A 69 -2.43 -5.75 -11.32
N ILE A 70 -1.57 -5.36 -10.36
CA ILE A 70 -0.20 -5.88 -10.24
C ILE A 70 -0.19 -7.34 -9.79
N ALA A 71 -1.05 -7.70 -8.84
CA ALA A 71 -1.17 -9.06 -8.35
C ALA A 71 -1.86 -9.99 -9.36
N GLY A 72 -2.62 -9.44 -10.32
CA GLY A 72 -3.43 -10.22 -11.26
C GLY A 72 -4.71 -10.79 -10.63
N SER A 73 -5.01 -10.45 -9.38
CA SER A 73 -6.18 -10.92 -8.64
C SER A 73 -6.87 -9.78 -7.90
N TYR A 74 -8.19 -9.81 -7.87
CA TYR A 74 -8.99 -8.89 -7.05
C TYR A 74 -9.21 -9.40 -5.62
N GLU A 75 -8.77 -10.62 -5.33
CA GLU A 75 -8.82 -11.21 -4.00
C GLU A 75 -7.61 -10.75 -3.20
N SER A 76 -7.85 -10.01 -2.11
CA SER A 76 -6.76 -9.44 -1.32
C SER A 76 -5.81 -10.50 -0.77
N ASP A 77 -6.31 -11.69 -0.43
CA ASP A 77 -5.52 -12.81 0.11
C ASP A 77 -4.41 -13.25 -0.85
N ASP A 78 -4.69 -13.20 -2.15
CA ASP A 78 -3.77 -13.59 -3.22
C ASP A 78 -2.62 -12.59 -3.43
N TRP A 79 -2.73 -11.38 -2.87
CA TRP A 79 -1.70 -10.36 -3.02
C TRP A 79 -0.44 -10.66 -2.20
N LYS A 80 -0.50 -11.64 -1.30
CA LYS A 80 0.62 -12.04 -0.46
C LYS A 80 1.76 -12.62 -1.31
N GLY A 81 2.95 -12.05 -1.18
CA GLY A 81 4.13 -12.42 -1.95
C GLY A 81 4.37 -11.52 -3.17
N THR A 82 3.40 -10.68 -3.56
CA THR A 82 3.54 -9.74 -4.66
C THR A 82 4.53 -8.63 -4.31
N LYS A 83 5.49 -8.38 -5.21
CA LYS A 83 6.44 -7.26 -5.07
C LYS A 83 5.88 -6.01 -5.72
N VAL A 84 5.83 -4.93 -4.95
CA VAL A 84 5.38 -3.63 -5.40
C VAL A 84 6.43 -2.56 -5.13
N SER A 85 6.54 -1.60 -6.03
CA SER A 85 7.33 -0.38 -5.85
C SER A 85 6.45 0.72 -5.26
N LEU A 86 6.81 1.21 -4.09
CA LEU A 86 6.19 2.37 -3.47
C LEU A 86 7.02 3.61 -3.75
N ARG A 87 6.36 4.68 -4.16
CA ARG A 87 6.98 6.00 -4.31
C ARG A 87 6.02 7.09 -3.84
N VAL A 88 6.56 8.26 -3.54
CA VAL A 88 5.73 9.45 -3.37
C VAL A 88 5.28 9.95 -4.74
N GLY A 89 4.01 10.31 -4.83
CA GLY A 89 3.43 11.00 -5.96
C GLY A 89 2.26 11.87 -5.51
N ASN A 90 1.46 12.32 -6.47
CA ASN A 90 0.32 13.18 -6.22
C ASN A 90 -0.97 12.43 -6.55
N ALA A 91 -1.94 12.44 -5.64
CA ALA A 91 -3.28 11.96 -5.94
C ALA A 91 -3.95 12.91 -6.95
N ARG A 92 -5.04 12.47 -7.59
CA ARG A 92 -5.87 13.33 -8.48
C ARG A 92 -6.31 14.64 -7.82
N ASN A 93 -6.38 14.68 -6.49
CA ASN A 93 -6.76 15.87 -5.73
C ASN A 93 -5.56 16.77 -5.35
N GLY A 94 -4.40 16.61 -5.99
CA GLY A 94 -3.17 17.38 -5.75
C GLY A 94 -2.40 17.04 -4.46
N LYS A 95 -3.02 16.32 -3.52
CA LYS A 95 -2.42 15.95 -2.24
C LYS A 95 -1.30 14.91 -2.42
N PRO A 96 -0.20 15.00 -1.64
CA PRO A 96 0.85 13.99 -1.65
C PRO A 96 0.28 12.65 -1.22
N THR A 97 0.61 11.60 -1.96
CA THR A 97 0.12 10.24 -1.75
C THR A 97 1.19 9.22 -2.06
N ILE A 98 0.95 7.97 -1.66
CA ILE A 98 1.79 6.84 -2.05
C ILE A 98 1.26 6.31 -3.38
N VAL A 99 2.12 6.25 -4.38
CA VAL A 99 1.82 5.58 -5.65
C VAL A 99 2.43 4.19 -5.57
N VAL A 100 1.60 3.20 -5.91
CA VAL A 100 1.99 1.80 -6.01
C VAL A 100 2.20 1.49 -7.49
N GLU A 101 3.40 1.05 -7.84
CA GLU A 101 3.79 0.64 -9.18
C GLU A 101 4.26 -0.82 -9.16
N PRO A 102 4.17 -1.58 -10.27
CA PRO A 102 4.79 -2.89 -10.35
C PRO A 102 6.30 -2.79 -10.10
N ALA A 103 6.85 -3.73 -9.32
CA ALA A 103 8.30 -3.82 -9.15
C ALA A 103 8.98 -4.21 -10.48
N ALA A 104 10.22 -3.76 -10.70
CA ALA A 104 10.95 -4.06 -11.94
C ALA A 104 11.20 -5.56 -12.13
N VAL A 105 11.28 -6.31 -11.01
CA VAL A 105 11.32 -7.76 -10.99
C VAL A 105 10.15 -8.25 -10.15
N GLN A 106 9.01 -8.48 -10.80
CA GLN A 106 7.90 -9.21 -10.17
C GLN A 106 8.34 -10.67 -10.00
N PRO A 107 8.19 -11.27 -8.80
CA PRO A 107 8.34 -12.71 -8.69
C PRO A 107 7.25 -13.34 -9.55
N ALA A 108 7.64 -14.21 -10.48
CA ALA A 108 6.72 -14.91 -11.35
C ALA A 108 5.80 -15.81 -10.50
N ALA A 109 4.66 -15.28 -10.10
CA ALA A 109 3.51 -15.97 -9.54
C ALA A 109 2.30 -15.25 -10.15
N ALA A 110 1.36 -15.88 -10.83
CA ALA A 110 1.22 -17.25 -11.30
C ALA A 110 0.48 -17.16 -12.65
N GLY A 111 0.77 -18.07 -13.57
CA GLY A 111 -0.11 -18.26 -14.72
C GLY A 111 -1.49 -18.67 -14.24
N MET A 112 -2.53 -17.95 -14.66
CA MET A 112 -3.84 -18.54 -14.89
C MET A 112 -4.23 -18.17 -16.31
N GLU A 113 -3.95 -19.14 -17.16
CA GLU A 113 -4.52 -19.36 -18.47
C GLU A 113 -6.05 -19.22 -18.33
N HIS A 114 -6.62 -18.21 -19.00
CA HIS A 114 -8.05 -18.20 -19.30
C HIS A 114 -8.24 -19.28 -20.38
N GLU A 115 -8.60 -20.50 -19.98
CA GLU A 115 -9.06 -21.55 -20.89
C GLU A 115 -10.59 -21.44 -21.00
N GLU A 116 -11.06 -21.24 -22.23
CA GLU A 116 -12.48 -21.26 -22.66
C GLU A 116 -12.96 -22.70 -22.90
#